data_AF-A0A4U8UNA0-F1
#
_entry.id   AF-A0A4U8UNA0-F1
#
_cell.length_a   1.000
_cell.length_b   1.000
_cell.length_c   1.000
_cell.angle_alpha   90.00
_cell.angle_beta   90.00
_cell.angle_gamma   90.00
#
_symmetry.space_group_name_H-M   'P 1'
#
loop_
_entity.id
_entity.type
_entity.pdbx_description
1 polymer ?
#
loop_
_entity_poly.entity_id
_entity_poly.type
_entity_poly.pdbx_seq_one_letter_code
_entity_poly.pdbx_strand_id
1 'polypeptide(L)'
;MMYLSYGKPELFRKLLGFCAFLPQVICVVGFTFKYSRDLPFCWLITTIAFVAFNKVCTSQYFIWYLSFIPVVLPSLHLTFLDCVRMASFWGVSQGLWLAAAYSLEFRGYNAFMYIWTVSLLLLGANVYIINQLRAAHSFKHANMRHAKE
;
A
#
# COMPACT_ATOMS: atom_id res chain seq x y z
N MET A 1 1.07 8.97 -10.94
CA MET A 1 1.86 8.83 -12.19
C MET A 1 2.20 10.21 -12.75
N MET A 2 3.46 10.43 -13.17
CA MET A 2 3.94 11.72 -13.70
C MET A 2 3.77 11.87 -15.22
N TYR A 3 3.24 10.86 -15.93
CA TYR A 3 3.08 10.91 -17.38
C TYR A 3 2.17 12.06 -17.85
N LEU A 4 1.18 12.46 -17.04
CA LEU A 4 0.28 13.57 -17.35
C LEU A 4 0.93 14.97 -17.20
N SER A 5 2.14 15.06 -16.63
CA SER A 5 2.89 16.33 -16.55
C SER A 5 3.91 16.50 -17.67
N TYR A 6 3.88 15.62 -18.69
CA TYR A 6 4.70 15.76 -19.88
C TYR A 6 4.41 17.09 -20.59
N GLY A 7 5.45 17.84 -20.95
CA GLY A 7 5.33 19.19 -21.54
C GLY A 7 5.16 20.35 -20.55
N LYS A 8 5.12 20.10 -19.23
CA LYS A 8 5.12 21.16 -18.20
C LYS A 8 6.55 21.65 -17.88
N PRO A 9 6.71 22.87 -17.32
CA PRO A 9 8.02 23.40 -16.94
C PRO A 9 8.82 22.45 -16.05
N GLU A 10 10.14 22.43 -16.20
CA GLU A 10 11.02 21.51 -15.47
C GLU A 10 10.87 21.65 -13.95
N LEU A 11 10.82 22.90 -13.45
CA LEU A 11 10.62 23.20 -12.04
C LEU A 11 9.32 22.58 -11.51
N PHE A 12 8.24 22.68 -12.28
CA PHE A 12 6.94 22.10 -11.91
C PHE A 12 7.02 20.57 -11.79
N ARG A 13 7.70 19.91 -12.75
CA ARG A 13 7.90 18.45 -12.72
C ARG A 13 8.75 18.00 -11.54
N LYS A 14 9.82 18.75 -11.22
CA LYS A 14 10.68 18.50 -10.05
C LYS A 14 9.90 18.66 -8.74
N LEU A 15 9.16 19.76 -8.60
CA LEU A 15 8.33 20.02 -7.42
C LEU A 15 7.25 18.95 -7.24
N LEU A 16 6.53 18.60 -8.32
CA LEU A 16 5.54 17.52 -8.29
C LEU A 16 6.17 16.20 -7.88
N GLY A 17 7.38 15.91 -8.37
CA GLY A 17 8.12 14.70 -8.01
C GLY A 17 8.53 14.63 -6.55
N PHE A 18 8.89 15.77 -5.96
CA PHE A 18 9.18 15.88 -4.53
C PHE A 18 7.92 15.76 -3.68
N CYS A 19 6.87 16.52 -4.02
CA CYS A 19 5.60 16.49 -3.29
C CYS A 19 4.94 15.11 -3.31
N ALA A 20 5.07 14.37 -4.42
CA ALA A 20 4.56 12.99 -4.51
C ALA A 20 5.23 12.02 -3.54
N PHE A 21 6.41 12.34 -3.01
CA PHE A 21 7.13 11.52 -2.04
C PHE A 21 6.73 11.81 -0.59
N LEU A 22 6.21 12.99 -0.30
CA LEU A 22 5.88 13.42 1.07
C LEU A 22 4.86 12.50 1.76
N PRO A 23 3.72 12.11 1.14
CA PRO A 23 2.76 11.21 1.78
C PRO A 23 3.40 9.88 2.17
N GLN A 24 4.29 9.35 1.31
CA GLN A 24 5.00 8.11 1.55
C GLN A 24 5.88 8.21 2.80
N VAL A 25 6.72 9.25 2.90
CA VAL A 25 7.60 9.47 4.05
C VAL A 25 6.78 9.66 5.33
N ILE A 26 5.76 10.51 5.29
CA ILE A 26 4.91 10.80 6.45
C ILE A 26 4.25 9.51 6.97
N CYS A 27 3.65 8.71 6.08
CA CYS A 27 3.00 7.47 6.48
C CYS A 27 4.00 6.43 7.00
N VAL A 28 5.13 6.21 6.32
CA VAL A 28 6.14 5.23 6.75
C VAL A 28 6.71 5.60 8.11
N VAL A 29 7.13 6.85 8.29
CA VAL A 29 7.69 7.34 9.56
C VAL A 29 6.62 7.30 10.66
N GLY A 30 5.41 7.77 10.38
CA GLY A 30 4.30 7.77 11.33
C GLY A 30 3.91 6.37 11.80
N PHE A 31 3.81 5.40 10.88
CA PHE A 31 3.53 4.01 11.24
C PHE A 31 4.69 3.35 11.98
N THR A 32 5.94 3.66 11.61
CA THR A 32 7.12 3.14 12.32
C THR A 32 7.10 3.55 13.79
N PHE A 33 6.91 4.84 14.09
CA PHE A 33 6.84 5.28 15.49
C PHE A 33 5.66 4.66 16.23
N LYS A 34 4.49 4.60 15.60
CA LYS A 34 3.26 4.09 16.21
C LYS A 34 3.31 2.59 16.52
N TYR A 35 3.89 1.79 15.62
CA TYR A 35 3.83 0.32 15.69
C TYR A 35 5.19 -0.34 15.98
N SER A 36 6.23 0.43 16.28
CA SER A 36 7.60 -0.06 16.60
C SER A 36 7.69 -1.17 17.64
N ARG A 37 6.70 -1.30 18.55
CA ARG A 37 6.65 -2.34 19.58
C ARG A 37 6.19 -3.72 19.06
N ASP A 38 5.58 -3.77 17.88
CA ASP A 38 5.15 -4.99 17.19
C ASP A 38 5.78 -4.98 15.80
N LEU A 39 7.02 -5.47 15.71
CA LEU A 39 7.83 -5.39 14.49
C LEU A 39 7.18 -6.08 13.28
N PRO A 40 6.61 -7.30 13.38
CA PRO A 40 5.90 -7.91 12.26
C PRO A 40 4.77 -7.04 11.71
N PHE A 41 3.89 -6.53 12.59
CA PHE A 41 2.81 -5.67 12.15
C PHE A 41 3.34 -4.34 11.58
N CYS A 42 4.34 -3.74 12.24
CA CYS A 42 5.02 -2.55 11.78
C CYS A 42 5.55 -2.70 10.36
N TRP A 43 6.31 -3.77 10.09
CA TRP A 43 6.87 -4.04 8.76
C TRP A 43 5.81 -4.23 7.70
N LEU A 44 4.73 -4.96 8.02
CA LEU A 44 3.59 -5.10 7.09
C LEU A 44 2.99 -3.73 6.76
N ILE A 45 2.60 -2.94 7.77
CA ILE A 45 1.89 -1.68 7.53
C ILE A 45 2.77 -0.63 6.85
N THR A 46 4.06 -0.56 7.20
CA THR A 46 5.00 0.36 6.55
C THR A 46 5.28 -0.07 5.11
N THR A 47 5.32 -1.37 4.83
CA THR A 47 5.51 -1.88 3.46
C THR A 47 4.30 -1.58 2.59
N ILE A 48 3.07 -1.81 3.09
CA ILE A 48 1.85 -1.46 2.34
C ILE A 48 1.80 0.05 2.09
N ALA A 49 2.12 0.87 3.11
CA ALA A 49 2.17 2.33 2.95
C ALA A 49 3.25 2.78 1.95
N PHE A 50 4.43 2.15 2.00
CA PHE A 50 5.50 2.42 1.06
C PHE A 50 5.04 2.16 -0.36
N VAL A 51 4.40 1.01 -0.64
CA VAL A 51 3.94 0.66 -1.98
C VAL A 51 2.79 1.56 -2.43
N ALA A 52 1.80 1.79 -1.57
CA ALA A 52 0.61 2.59 -1.88
C ALA A 52 0.96 4.01 -2.33
N PHE A 53 1.90 4.65 -1.63
CA PHE A 53 2.29 6.04 -1.89
C PHE A 53 3.56 6.17 -2.73
N ASN A 54 4.07 5.08 -3.32
CA ASN A 54 5.22 5.18 -4.21
C ASN A 54 4.79 5.83 -5.54
N LYS A 55 5.66 6.71 -6.06
CA LYS A 55 5.45 7.33 -7.38
C LYS A 55 5.63 6.36 -8.55
N VAL A 56 6.37 5.27 -8.33
CA VAL A 56 6.57 4.15 -9.25
C VAL A 56 5.73 2.98 -8.75
N CYS A 57 5.11 2.23 -9.64
CA CYS A 57 4.41 0.99 -9.29
C CYS A 57 4.90 -0.12 -10.22
N THR A 58 5.25 -1.27 -9.63
CA THR A 58 5.67 -2.47 -10.34
C THR A 58 4.98 -3.68 -9.72
N SER A 59 4.81 -4.76 -10.49
CA SER A 59 4.18 -5.99 -10.00
C SER A 59 4.95 -6.63 -8.84
N GLN A 60 6.28 -6.45 -8.79
CA GLN A 60 7.15 -6.98 -7.74
C GLN A 60 6.76 -6.49 -6.34
N TYR A 61 6.32 -5.23 -6.22
CA TYR A 61 5.96 -4.64 -4.93
C TYR A 61 4.83 -5.37 -4.21
N PHE A 62 3.92 -6.00 -4.95
CA PHE A 62 2.79 -6.73 -4.38
C PHE A 62 3.25 -7.94 -3.55
N ILE A 63 4.36 -8.56 -3.94
CA ILE A 63 4.91 -9.71 -3.23
C ILE A 63 5.43 -9.29 -1.85
N TRP A 64 5.99 -8.08 -1.74
CA TRP A 64 6.67 -7.63 -0.51
C TRP A 64 5.77 -7.68 0.72
N TYR A 65 4.56 -7.11 0.66
CA TYR A 65 3.65 -7.15 1.80
C TYR A 65 2.90 -8.46 1.93
N LEU A 66 2.65 -9.21 0.83
CA LEU A 66 2.03 -10.53 0.91
C LEU A 66 2.90 -11.50 1.72
N SER A 67 4.24 -11.40 1.60
CA SER A 67 5.17 -12.22 2.38
C SER A 67 5.06 -12.02 3.90
N PHE A 68 4.57 -10.86 4.37
CA PHE A 68 4.38 -10.60 5.80
C PHE A 68 3.03 -11.06 6.34
N ILE A 69 2.02 -11.28 5.48
CA ILE A 69 0.67 -11.67 5.92
C ILE A 69 0.67 -12.90 6.82
N PRO A 70 1.34 -14.03 6.49
CA PRO A 70 1.31 -15.23 7.33
C PRO A 70 1.86 -14.99 8.74
N VAL A 71 2.84 -14.10 8.87
CA VAL A 71 3.50 -13.79 10.15
C VAL A 71 2.62 -12.89 11.03
N VAL A 72 1.87 -11.97 10.42
CA VAL A 72 1.05 -10.99 11.15
C VAL A 72 -0.35 -11.51 11.41
N LEU A 73 -0.87 -12.46 10.61
CA LEU A 73 -2.23 -12.98 10.72
C LEU A 73 -2.64 -13.36 12.16
N PRO A 74 -1.80 -14.03 12.97
CA PRO A 74 -2.17 -14.40 14.35
C PRO A 74 -2.41 -13.21 15.30
N SER A 75 -1.88 -12.02 14.98
CA SER A 75 -2.06 -10.78 15.76
C SER A 75 -3.31 -9.98 15.37
N LEU A 76 -4.04 -10.42 14.34
CA LEU A 76 -5.19 -9.72 13.78
C LEU A 76 -6.50 -10.40 14.19
N HIS A 77 -7.47 -9.59 14.60
CA HIS A 77 -8.85 -10.04 14.85
C HIS A 77 -9.70 -9.77 13.61
N LEU A 78 -9.49 -10.56 12.57
CA LEU A 78 -10.26 -10.50 11.31
C LEU A 78 -11.26 -11.65 11.23
N THR A 79 -12.47 -11.36 10.78
CA THR A 79 -13.39 -12.43 10.38
C THR A 79 -13.01 -12.96 9.00
N PHE A 80 -13.44 -14.18 8.67
CA PHE A 80 -13.25 -14.72 7.32
C PHE A 80 -13.83 -13.80 6.23
N LEU A 81 -14.98 -13.16 6.53
CA LEU A 81 -15.62 -12.23 5.60
C LEU A 81 -14.77 -10.96 5.38
N ASP A 82 -14.09 -10.45 6.41
CA ASP A 82 -13.17 -9.32 6.27
C ASP A 82 -11.99 -9.68 5.37
N CYS A 83 -11.41 -10.87 5.56
CA CYS A 83 -10.34 -11.38 4.71
C CYS A 83 -10.79 -11.49 3.25
N VAL A 84 -11.96 -12.07 2.98
CA VAL A 84 -12.50 -12.20 1.62
C VAL A 84 -12.78 -10.84 0.99
N ARG A 85 -13.36 -9.89 1.73
CA ARG A 85 -13.62 -8.52 1.24
C ARG A 85 -12.32 -7.79 0.88
N MET A 86 -11.34 -7.83 1.76
CA MET A 86 -10.02 -7.22 1.54
C MET A 86 -9.32 -7.87 0.34
N ALA A 87 -9.26 -9.20 0.28
CA ALA A 87 -8.61 -9.92 -0.81
C ALA A 87 -9.31 -9.68 -2.16
N SER A 88 -10.64 -9.65 -2.18
CA SER A 88 -11.41 -9.40 -3.41
C SER A 88 -11.20 -7.98 -3.92
N PHE A 89 -11.31 -6.98 -3.04
CA PHE A 89 -11.13 -5.58 -3.44
C PHE A 89 -9.70 -5.32 -3.92
N TRP A 90 -8.72 -5.85 -3.21
CA TRP A 90 -7.32 -5.80 -3.61
C TRP A 90 -7.08 -6.50 -4.95
N GLY A 91 -7.52 -7.75 -5.10
CA GLY A 91 -7.30 -8.56 -6.30
C GLY A 91 -7.94 -7.97 -7.55
N VAL A 92 -9.16 -7.43 -7.44
CA VAL A 92 -9.80 -6.72 -8.56
C VAL A 92 -9.02 -5.47 -8.95
N SER A 93 -8.64 -4.64 -7.97
CA SER A 93 -7.87 -3.41 -8.24
C SER A 93 -6.51 -3.72 -8.88
N GLN A 94 -5.83 -4.76 -8.41
CA GLN A 94 -4.55 -5.22 -8.92
C GLN A 94 -4.68 -5.81 -10.33
N GLY A 95 -5.69 -6.64 -10.58
CA GLY A 95 -5.95 -7.23 -11.89
C GLY A 95 -6.23 -6.18 -12.96
N LEU A 96 -7.07 -5.18 -12.64
CA LEU A 96 -7.33 -4.05 -13.52
C LEU A 96 -6.07 -3.23 -13.79
N TRP A 97 -5.25 -2.99 -12.75
CA TRP A 97 -3.99 -2.27 -12.90
C TRP A 97 -3.00 -3.02 -13.80
N LEU A 98 -2.85 -4.34 -13.62
CA LEU A 98 -2.00 -5.19 -14.45
C LEU A 98 -2.47 -5.24 -15.90
N ALA A 99 -3.78 -5.31 -16.14
CA ALA A 99 -4.33 -5.26 -17.49
C ALA A 99 -4.04 -3.92 -18.19
N ALA A 100 -4.13 -2.81 -17.45
CA ALA A 100 -3.78 -1.48 -17.96
C ALA A 100 -2.28 -1.36 -18.26
N ALA A 101 -1.42 -1.82 -17.35
CA ALA A 101 0.04 -1.85 -17.53
C ALA A 101 0.43 -2.71 -18.74
N TYR A 102 -0.16 -3.89 -18.88
CA TYR A 102 0.08 -4.78 -20.02
C TYR A 102 -0.30 -4.12 -21.35
N SER A 103 -1.46 -3.46 -21.39
CA SER A 103 -1.94 -2.76 -22.58
C SER A 103 -1.03 -1.60 -22.98
N LEU A 104 -0.49 -0.88 -21.99
CA LEU A 104 0.43 0.24 -22.22
C LEU A 104 1.82 -0.24 -22.66
N GLU A 105 2.43 -1.16 -21.91
CA GLU A 105 3.84 -1.52 -22.05
C GLU A 105 4.09 -2.57 -23.15
N PHE A 106 3.22 -3.57 -23.28
CA PHE A 106 3.45 -4.68 -24.21
C PHE A 106 2.65 -4.54 -25.50
N ARG A 107 1.43 -4.01 -25.44
CA ARG A 107 0.61 -3.78 -26.64
C ARG A 107 0.83 -2.39 -27.27
N GLY A 108 1.43 -1.46 -26.55
CA GLY A 108 1.69 -0.10 -27.03
C GLY A 108 0.43 0.75 -27.22
N TYR A 109 -0.70 0.37 -26.61
CA TYR A 109 -1.92 1.18 -26.67
C TYR A 109 -1.77 2.45 -25.83
N ASN A 110 -2.42 3.53 -26.26
CA ASN A 110 -2.49 4.79 -25.51
C ASN A 110 -3.42 4.65 -24.28
N ALA A 111 -2.96 3.92 -23.27
CA ALA A 111 -3.69 3.62 -22.04
C ALA A 111 -3.31 4.54 -20.87
N PHE A 112 -2.66 5.69 -21.11
CA PHE A 112 -2.15 6.58 -20.05
C PHE A 112 -3.25 7.07 -19.07
N MET A 113 -4.41 7.45 -19.59
CA MET A 113 -5.55 7.86 -18.74
C MET A 113 -6.14 6.67 -18.00
N TYR A 114 -6.22 5.51 -18.65
CA TYR A 114 -6.77 4.30 -18.06
C TYR A 114 -5.90 3.82 -16.89
N ILE A 115 -4.58 3.69 -17.11
CA ILE A 115 -3.62 3.28 -16.06
C ILE A 115 -3.61 4.28 -14.91
N TRP A 116 -3.77 5.57 -15.18
CA TRP A 116 -3.89 6.60 -14.15
C TRP A 116 -5.13 6.38 -13.27
N THR A 117 -6.30 6.16 -13.87
CA THR A 117 -7.56 5.93 -13.14
C THR A 117 -7.49 4.65 -12.29
N VAL A 118 -7.03 3.53 -12.86
CA VAL A 118 -6.91 2.28 -12.10
C VAL A 118 -5.80 2.34 -11.03
N SER A 119 -4.81 3.22 -11.19
CA SER A 119 -3.84 3.50 -10.12
C SER A 119 -4.48 4.21 -8.92
N LEU A 120 -5.49 5.08 -9.12
CA LEU A 120 -6.25 5.66 -8.01
C LEU A 120 -7.10 4.60 -7.30
N LEU A 121 -7.70 3.67 -8.06
CA LEU A 121 -8.40 2.53 -7.48
C LEU A 121 -7.46 1.66 -6.64
N LEU A 122 -6.27 1.34 -7.16
CA LEU A 122 -5.25 0.58 -6.44
C LEU A 122 -4.77 1.30 -5.17
N LEU A 123 -4.58 2.62 -5.23
CA LEU A 123 -4.28 3.44 -4.04
C LEU A 123 -5.41 3.34 -3.01
N GLY A 124 -6.66 3.50 -3.44
CA GLY A 124 -7.84 3.36 -2.58
C GLY A 124 -7.92 1.98 -1.93
N ALA A 125 -7.64 0.91 -2.67
CA ALA A 125 -7.60 -0.45 -2.15
C ALA A 125 -6.53 -0.62 -1.06
N ASN A 126 -5.32 -0.11 -1.27
CA ASN A 126 -4.25 -0.18 -0.26
C ASN A 126 -4.59 0.65 0.99
N VAL A 127 -5.16 1.86 0.83
CA VAL A 127 -5.59 2.69 1.98
C VAL A 127 -6.70 2.00 2.76
N TYR A 128 -7.67 1.38 2.08
CA TYR A 128 -8.71 0.57 2.72
C TYR A 128 -8.11 -0.58 3.53
N ILE A 129 -7.20 -1.36 2.94
CA ILE A 129 -6.51 -2.47 3.62
C ILE A 129 -5.74 -1.97 4.84
N ILE A 130 -5.00 -0.87 4.73
CA ILE A 130 -4.30 -0.25 5.87
C ILE A 130 -5.28 0.04 7.01
N ASN A 131 -6.43 0.64 6.72
CA ASN A 131 -7.42 0.96 7.76
C ASN A 131 -8.03 -0.29 8.39
N GLN A 132 -8.34 -1.32 7.60
CA GLN A 132 -8.85 -2.59 8.13
C GLN A 132 -7.82 -3.28 9.03
N LEU A 133 -6.55 -3.36 8.59
CA LEU A 133 -5.47 -3.94 9.38
C LEU A 133 -5.26 -3.18 10.69
N ARG A 134 -5.29 -1.85 10.66
CA ARG A 134 -5.17 -1.02 11.86
C ARG A 134 -6.32 -1.21 12.84
N ALA A 135 -7.55 -1.40 12.34
CA ALA A 135 -8.72 -1.63 13.17
C ALA A 135 -8.74 -3.04 13.77
N ALA A 136 -8.24 -4.04 13.01
CA ALA A 136 -8.16 -5.42 13.45
C ALA A 136 -6.93 -5.74 14.32
N HIS A 137 -5.94 -4.86 14.32
CA HIS A 137 -4.74 -5.00 15.16
C HIS A 137 -5.10 -4.79 16.63
N SER A 138 -5.05 -5.86 17.41
CA SER A 138 -5.22 -5.77 18.86
C SER A 138 -3.87 -5.52 19.51
N PHE A 139 -3.61 -4.26 19.87
CA PHE A 139 -2.54 -3.97 20.82
C PHE A 139 -3.04 -4.22 22.25
N LYS A 140 -3.09 -5.49 22.66
CA LYS A 140 -3.40 -5.87 24.05
C LYS A 140 -2.47 -6.97 24.58
N HIS A 141 -1.59 -6.56 25.49
CA HIS A 141 -0.87 -7.34 26.50
C HIS A 141 0.44 -8.08 26.13
N ALA A 142 1.43 -7.35 25.61
CA ALA A 142 2.83 -7.68 25.96
C ALA A 142 3.17 -7.27 27.43
N ASN A 143 2.42 -6.32 28.02
CA ASN A 143 2.64 -5.81 29.38
C ASN A 143 2.10 -6.70 30.53
N MET A 144 1.54 -7.89 30.28
CA MET A 144 1.15 -8.80 31.37
C MET A 144 2.14 -9.94 31.64
N ARG A 145 3.19 -10.10 30.81
CA ARG A 145 4.25 -11.08 31.08
C ARG A 145 5.38 -10.51 31.94
N HIS A 146 5.62 -9.19 31.88
CA HIS A 146 6.64 -8.52 32.71
C HIS A 146 6.10 -7.89 34.02
N ALA A 147 4.80 -7.98 34.28
CA ALA A 147 4.20 -7.54 35.56
C ALA A 147 3.97 -8.72 36.53
N LYS A 148 4.44 -9.93 36.19
CA LYS A 148 4.31 -11.15 36.98
C LYS A 148 5.67 -11.81 37.28
N GLU A 149 6.77 -11.12 36.99
CA GLU A 149 8.13 -11.54 37.34
C GLU A 149 8.71 -10.58 38.37
#